data_AF-A0A3N5RW11-F1
#
_entry.id   AF-A0A3N5RW11-F1
#
_cell.length_a   1.000
_cell.length_b   1.000
_cell.length_c   1.000
_cell.angle_alpha   90.00
_cell.angle_beta   90.00
_cell.angle_gamma   90.00
#
_symmetry.space_group_name_H-M   'P 1'
#
loop_
_entity.id
_entity.type
_entity.pdbx_description
1 polymer ?
#
loop_
_entity_poly.entity_id
_entity_poly.type
_entity_poly.pdbx_seq_one_letter_code
_entity_poly.pdbx_strand_id
1 'polypeptide(L)'
;MKFTILSSLVAILVPIALIGLGLRVLLTPLFLQIEYNLPYFPPDEYGFTKEDRLKWAPYALDYLVNNEDISYLGDLEFEDGAPLYNERELSHMDDVKLVTQGALRVWHAALALLLLLGAWAWFGGW
;
A
#
# COMPACT_ATOMS: atom_id res chain seq x y z
N MET A 1 9.06 -29.02 22.54
CA MET A 1 8.34 -27.81 23.00
C MET A 1 8.92 -26.55 22.38
N LYS A 2 10.19 -26.22 22.62
CA LYS A 2 10.94 -25.14 21.98
C LYS A 2 10.75 -25.11 20.45
N PHE A 3 11.13 -26.19 19.76
CA PHE A 3 10.97 -26.36 18.30
C PHE A 3 9.54 -26.06 17.80
N THR A 4 8.53 -26.62 18.49
CA THR A 4 7.11 -26.48 18.14
C THR A 4 6.62 -25.03 18.24
N ILE A 5 7.07 -24.28 19.25
CA ILE A 5 6.68 -22.86 19.41
C ILE A 5 7.27 -22.02 18.26
N LEU A 6 8.55 -22.22 17.95
CA LEU A 6 9.21 -21.49 16.86
C LEU A 6 8.54 -21.78 15.51
N SER A 7 8.32 -23.05 15.19
CA SER A 7 7.71 -23.43 13.90
C SER A 7 6.27 -22.94 13.77
N SER A 8 5.47 -22.97 14.84
CA SER A 8 4.10 -22.42 14.84
C SER A 8 4.08 -20.90 14.63
N LEU A 9 4.97 -20.14 15.27
CA LEU A 9 5.05 -18.69 15.08
C LEU A 9 5.45 -18.35 13.64
N VAL A 10 6.47 -19.02 13.10
CA VAL A 10 6.89 -18.83 11.70
C VAL A 10 5.75 -19.19 10.74
N ALA A 11 5.05 -20.30 10.96
CA ALA A 11 3.94 -20.73 10.11
C ALA A 11 2.79 -19.71 10.04
N ILE A 12 2.55 -18.93 11.10
CA ILE A 12 1.54 -17.86 11.13
C ILE A 12 2.07 -16.57 10.50
N LEU A 13 3.33 -16.21 10.79
CA LEU A 13 3.91 -14.94 10.35
C LEU A 13 4.23 -14.93 8.85
N VAL A 14 4.59 -16.07 8.26
CA VAL A 14 4.94 -16.14 6.83
C VAL A 14 3.77 -15.75 5.91
N PRO A 15 2.53 -16.29 6.06
CA PRO A 15 1.40 -15.83 5.28
C PRO A 15 1.14 -14.32 5.40
N ILE A 16 1.25 -13.76 6.61
CA ILE A 16 1.08 -12.32 6.85
C ILE A 16 2.17 -11.52 6.11
N ALA A 17 3.42 -11.99 6.14
CA ALA A 17 4.53 -11.38 5.43
C ALA A 17 4.33 -11.41 3.90
N LEU A 18 3.82 -12.52 3.36
CA LEU A 18 3.56 -12.66 1.92
C LEU A 18 2.39 -11.79 1.45
N ILE A 19 1.31 -11.73 2.23
CA ILE A 19 0.16 -10.86 1.93
C ILE A 19 0.60 -9.39 1.94
N GLY A 20 1.32 -8.97 2.98
CA GLY A 20 1.80 -7.59 3.06
C GLY A 20 2.85 -7.25 2.00
N LEU A 21 3.64 -8.23 1.53
CA LEU A 21 4.53 -8.05 0.38
C LEU A 21 3.71 -7.79 -0.89
N GLY A 22 2.65 -8.57 -1.12
CA GLY A 22 1.72 -8.34 -2.23
C GLY A 22 1.11 -6.94 -2.17
N LEU A 23 0.58 -6.55 -1.01
CA LEU A 23 0.07 -5.19 -0.78
C LEU A 23 1.13 -4.13 -1.10
N ARG A 24 2.37 -4.30 -0.63
CA ARG A 24 3.45 -3.33 -0.86
C ARG A 24 3.80 -3.19 -2.33
N VAL A 25 3.75 -4.27 -3.11
CA VAL A 25 3.96 -4.28 -4.57
C VAL A 25 2.85 -3.50 -5.28
N LEU A 26 1.59 -3.71 -4.89
CA LEU A 26 0.44 -2.97 -5.45
C LEU A 26 0.53 -1.46 -5.16
N LEU A 27 1.07 -1.10 -4.01
CA LEU A 27 1.34 0.30 -3.61
C LEU A 27 2.66 0.83 -4.21
N THR A 28 2.95 0.51 -5.47
CA THR A 28 4.09 1.08 -6.21
C THR A 28 3.63 1.78 -7.49
N PRO A 29 4.31 2.86 -7.92
CA PRO A 29 4.02 3.48 -9.22
C PRO A 29 4.16 2.51 -10.41
N LEU A 30 4.98 1.47 -10.28
CA LEU A 30 5.14 0.44 -11.31
C LEU A 30 3.83 -0.31 -11.54
N PHE A 31 3.06 -0.61 -10.50
CA PHE A 31 1.77 -1.27 -10.65
C PHE A 31 0.81 -0.42 -11.50
N LEU A 32 0.72 0.89 -11.23
CA LEU A 32 -0.10 1.82 -12.02
C LEU A 32 0.33 1.85 -13.50
N GLN A 33 1.64 1.90 -13.76
CA GLN A 33 2.15 1.91 -15.12
C GLN A 33 1.84 0.62 -15.87
N ILE A 34 1.92 -0.53 -15.21
CA ILE A 34 1.57 -1.81 -15.84
C ILE A 34 0.07 -1.85 -16.11
N GLU A 35 -0.74 -1.67 -15.06
CA GLU A 35 -2.18 -1.89 -15.08
C GLU A 35 -2.89 -0.99 -16.10
N TYR A 36 -2.59 0.32 -16.09
CA TYR A 36 -3.22 1.25 -17.03
C TYR A 36 -2.77 1.10 -18.48
N ASN A 37 -1.68 0.37 -18.75
CA ASN A 37 -1.25 0.06 -20.11
C ASN A 37 -1.72 -1.31 -20.62
N LEU A 38 -2.50 -2.05 -19.83
CA LEU A 38 -3.03 -3.34 -20.28
C LEU A 38 -4.13 -3.15 -21.34
N PRO A 39 -4.14 -3.97 -22.41
CA PRO A 39 -5.12 -3.84 -23.51
C PRO A 39 -6.59 -3.96 -23.08
N TYR A 40 -6.83 -4.58 -21.92
CA TYR A 40 -8.16 -4.85 -21.39
C TYR A 40 -8.59 -3.87 -20.29
N PHE A 41 -7.74 -2.90 -19.91
CA PHE A 41 -8.10 -1.94 -18.87
C PHE A 41 -9.28 -1.07 -19.36
N PRO A 42 -10.40 -1.01 -18.65
CA PRO A 42 -11.60 -0.35 -19.15
C PRO A 42 -11.41 1.17 -19.24
N PRO A 43 -12.11 1.83 -20.18
CA PRO A 43 -12.19 3.29 -20.21
C PRO A 43 -12.81 3.81 -18.91
N ASP A 44 -12.50 5.05 -18.56
CA ASP A 44 -13.10 5.69 -17.40
C ASP A 44 -14.54 6.14 -17.67
N GLU A 45 -15.47 5.78 -16.78
CA GLU A 45 -16.86 6.20 -16.93
C GLU A 45 -17.06 7.71 -16.73
N TYR A 46 -16.14 8.37 -16.02
CA TYR A 46 -16.19 9.81 -15.70
C TYR A 46 -15.28 10.64 -16.60
N GLY A 47 -14.57 10.01 -17.55
CA GLY A 47 -13.90 10.69 -18.65
C GLY A 47 -12.38 10.84 -18.53
N PHE A 48 -11.74 10.33 -17.48
CA PHE A 48 -10.28 10.33 -17.42
C PHE A 48 -9.66 9.49 -18.54
N THR A 49 -8.73 10.09 -19.28
CA THR A 49 -7.91 9.35 -20.24
C THR A 49 -6.87 8.50 -19.52
N LYS A 50 -6.21 7.60 -20.26
CA LYS A 50 -5.05 6.86 -19.73
C LYS A 50 -3.95 7.80 -19.24
N GLU A 51 -3.72 8.91 -19.95
CA GLU A 51 -2.69 9.89 -19.60
C GLU A 51 -3.06 10.63 -18.31
N ASP A 52 -4.33 11.01 -18.14
CA ASP A 52 -4.81 11.60 -16.90
C ASP A 52 -4.64 10.66 -15.71
N ARG A 53 -4.97 9.38 -15.87
CA ARG A 53 -4.78 8.37 -14.84
C ARG A 53 -3.31 8.21 -14.45
N LEU A 54 -2.42 8.15 -15.43
CA LEU A 54 -0.98 8.06 -15.19
C LEU A 54 -0.39 9.35 -14.59
N LYS A 55 -1.02 10.50 -14.82
CA LYS A 55 -0.66 11.78 -14.21
C LYS A 55 -1.13 11.88 -12.76
N TRP A 56 -2.40 11.54 -12.48
CA TRP A 56 -3.04 11.82 -11.19
C TRP A 56 -3.00 10.67 -10.19
N ALA A 57 -3.08 9.41 -10.62
CA ALA A 57 -3.08 8.26 -9.71
C ALA A 57 -1.83 8.14 -8.82
N PRO A 58 -0.62 8.54 -9.26
CA PRO A 58 0.57 8.53 -8.39
C PRO A 58 0.39 9.36 -7.10
N TYR A 59 -0.30 10.49 -7.14
CA TYR A 59 -0.54 11.31 -5.95
C TYR A 59 -1.38 10.55 -4.91
N ALA A 60 -2.48 9.92 -5.33
CA ALA A 60 -3.28 9.08 -4.44
C ALA A 60 -2.46 7.94 -3.84
N LEU A 61 -1.63 7.27 -4.64
CA LEU A 61 -0.77 6.17 -4.18
C LEU A 61 0.28 6.65 -3.17
N ASP A 62 0.96 7.75 -3.47
CA ASP A 62 2.00 8.33 -2.62
C ASP A 62 1.41 8.78 -1.28
N TYR A 63 0.22 9.38 -1.29
CA TYR A 63 -0.51 9.76 -0.09
C TYR A 63 -0.71 8.58 0.88
N LEU A 64 -0.99 7.37 0.37
CA LEU A 64 -1.23 6.20 1.21
C LEU A 64 0.01 5.72 1.96
N VAL A 65 1.21 6.05 1.47
CA VAL A 65 2.48 5.54 2.01
C VAL A 65 3.39 6.61 2.59
N ASN A 66 3.11 7.89 2.33
CA ASN A 66 3.83 9.03 2.89
C ASN A 66 3.23 9.49 4.25
N ASN A 67 3.83 10.52 4.84
CA ASN A 67 3.41 11.11 6.11
C ASN A 67 2.68 12.46 5.96
N GLU A 68 2.25 12.81 4.74
CA GLU A 68 1.53 14.06 4.48
C GLU A 68 0.11 14.02 5.06
N ASP A 69 -0.48 15.18 5.35
CA ASP A 69 -1.89 15.28 5.70
C ASP A 69 -2.78 15.37 4.44
N ILE A 70 -4.09 15.42 4.64
CA ILE A 70 -5.08 15.35 3.55
C ILE A 70 -4.97 16.53 2.57
N SER A 71 -4.35 17.66 2.97
CA SER A 71 -4.11 18.78 2.05
C SER A 71 -3.22 18.40 0.88
N TYR A 72 -2.36 17.38 1.01
CA TYR A 72 -1.56 16.87 -0.10
C TYR A 72 -2.41 16.45 -1.32
N LEU A 73 -3.61 15.94 -1.06
CA LEU A 73 -4.60 15.68 -2.11
C LEU A 73 -5.55 16.86 -2.32
N GLY A 74 -5.92 17.56 -1.24
CA GLY A 74 -6.86 18.68 -1.28
C GLY A 74 -6.39 19.89 -2.08
N ASP A 75 -5.07 20.09 -2.17
CA ASP A 75 -4.45 21.19 -2.90
C ASP A 75 -4.25 20.87 -4.40
N LEU A 76 -4.64 19.69 -4.86
CA LEU A 76 -4.56 19.31 -6.28
C LEU A 76 -5.74 19.93 -7.04
N GLU A 77 -5.41 20.63 -8.13
CA GLU A 77 -6.38 21.30 -9.01
C GLU A 77 -6.19 20.87 -10.47
N PHE A 78 -7.29 20.86 -11.22
CA PHE A 78 -7.29 20.77 -12.67
C PHE A 78 -6.73 22.07 -13.30
N GLU A 79 -6.49 22.06 -14.61
CA GLU A 79 -5.93 23.22 -15.33
C GLU A 79 -6.86 24.45 -15.33
N ASP A 80 -8.16 24.24 -15.11
CA ASP A 80 -9.15 25.30 -14.96
C ASP A 80 -9.28 25.82 -13.52
N GLY A 81 -8.46 25.30 -12.60
CA GLY A 81 -8.46 25.65 -11.17
C GLY A 81 -9.56 24.96 -10.36
N ALA A 82 -10.34 24.05 -10.95
CA ALA A 82 -11.28 23.26 -10.18
C ALA A 82 -10.53 22.23 -9.31
N PRO A 83 -10.96 21.98 -8.06
CA PRO A 83 -10.30 20.98 -7.21
C PRO A 83 -10.45 19.58 -7.79
N LEU A 84 -9.37 18.80 -7.74
CA LEU A 84 -9.32 17.41 -8.23
C LEU A 84 -10.19 16.48 -7.38
N TYR A 85 -10.22 16.72 -6.06
CA TYR A 85 -11.00 15.97 -5.10
C TYR A 85 -12.05 16.85 -4.44
N ASN A 86 -13.24 16.30 -4.22
CA ASN A 86 -14.21 16.94 -3.34
C ASN A 86 -14.03 16.51 -1.87
N GLU A 87 -14.68 17.22 -0.95
CA GLU A 87 -14.60 16.98 0.50
C GLU A 87 -14.92 15.52 0.91
N ARG A 88 -15.88 14.88 0.23
CA ARG A 88 -16.24 13.49 0.54
C ARG A 88 -15.14 12.52 0.12
N GLU A 89 -14.53 12.76 -1.03
CA GLU A 89 -13.43 11.95 -1.54
C GLU A 89 -12.17 12.14 -0.69
N LEU A 90 -11.90 13.36 -0.23
CA LEU A 90 -10.80 13.64 0.71
C LEU A 90 -10.99 12.89 2.02
N SER A 91 -12.18 12.98 2.63
CA SER A 91 -12.51 12.21 3.84
C SER A 91 -12.36 10.70 3.61
N HIS A 92 -12.78 10.20 2.44
CA HIS A 92 -12.63 8.79 2.10
C HIS A 92 -11.15 8.39 1.95
N MET A 93 -10.33 9.21 1.31
CA MET A 93 -8.90 8.94 1.15
C MET A 93 -8.17 8.92 2.48
N ASP A 94 -8.56 9.75 3.45
CA ASP A 94 -8.02 9.70 4.82
C ASP A 94 -8.32 8.36 5.51
N ASP A 95 -9.56 7.87 5.43
CA ASP A 95 -9.93 6.53 5.92
C ASP A 95 -9.09 5.43 5.24
N VAL A 96 -8.92 5.50 3.91
CA VAL A 96 -8.11 4.54 3.14
C VAL A 96 -6.64 4.59 3.56
N LYS A 97 -6.09 5.77 3.88
CA LYS A 97 -4.72 5.92 4.39
C LYS A 97 -4.56 5.24 5.75
N LEU A 98 -5.49 5.47 6.68
CA LEU A 98 -5.45 4.85 8.01
C LEU A 98 -5.45 3.32 7.93
N VAL A 99 -6.31 2.75 7.07
CA VAL A 99 -6.38 1.29 6.85
C VAL A 99 -5.09 0.78 6.20
N THR A 100 -4.64 1.42 5.11
CA THR A 100 -3.41 1.05 4.39
C THR A 100 -2.19 1.08 5.31
N GLN A 101 -1.99 2.17 6.05
CA GLN A 101 -0.87 2.30 6.98
C GLN A 101 -1.01 1.35 8.17
N GLY A 102 -2.23 1.04 8.62
CA GLY A 102 -2.49 -0.01 9.60
C GLY A 102 -1.99 -1.38 9.12
N ALA A 103 -2.38 -1.78 7.91
CA ALA A 103 -1.95 -3.03 7.29
C ALA A 103 -0.42 -3.07 7.09
N LEU A 104 0.18 -1.97 6.63
CA LEU A 104 1.64 -1.88 6.49
C LEU A 104 2.34 -1.98 7.84
N ARG A 105 1.84 -1.37 8.92
CA ARG A 105 2.43 -1.50 10.26
C ARG A 105 2.43 -2.95 10.75
N VAL A 106 1.32 -3.67 10.56
CA VAL A 106 1.23 -5.10 10.88
C VAL A 106 2.25 -5.90 10.07
N TRP A 107 2.39 -5.59 8.78
CA TRP A 107 3.37 -6.24 7.91
C TRP A 107 4.81 -6.01 8.36
N HIS A 108 5.21 -4.76 8.64
CA HIS A 108 6.54 -4.45 9.16
C HIS A 108 6.82 -5.15 10.49
N ALA A 109 5.83 -5.22 11.39
CA ALA A 109 5.95 -5.97 12.64
C ALA A 109 6.17 -7.47 12.39
N ALA A 110 5.43 -8.07 11.45
CA ALA A 110 5.60 -9.46 11.08
C ALA A 110 7.00 -9.76 10.51
N LEU A 111 7.51 -8.88 9.63
CA LEU A 111 8.88 -8.97 9.11
C LEU A 111 9.92 -8.86 10.22
N ALA A 112 9.79 -7.88 11.11
CA ALA A 112 10.69 -7.72 12.24
C ALA A 112 10.70 -8.96 13.15
N LEU A 113 9.53 -9.51 13.46
CA LEU A 113 9.41 -10.74 14.26
C LEU A 113 10.05 -11.94 13.55
N LEU A 114 9.83 -12.12 12.24
CA LEU A 114 10.49 -13.17 11.48
C LEU A 114 12.02 -13.05 11.51
N LEU A 115 12.55 -11.84 11.36
CA LEU A 115 14.00 -11.59 11.45
C LEU A 115 14.55 -11.92 12.84
N LEU A 116 13.85 -11.50 13.90
CA LEU A 116 14.24 -11.79 15.28
C LEU A 116 14.19 -13.29 15.58
N LEU A 117 13.15 -14.00 15.12
CA LEU A 117 13.03 -15.45 15.26
C LEU A 117 14.13 -16.17 14.47
N GLY A 118 14.46 -15.70 13.27
CA GLY A 118 15.55 -16.24 12.46
C GLY A 118 16.92 -16.07 13.13
N ALA A 119 17.20 -14.87 13.64
CA ALA A 119 18.42 -14.60 14.41
C ALA A 119 18.49 -15.47 15.67
N TRP A 120 17.38 -15.59 16.41
CA TRP A 120 17.31 -16.42 17.61
C TRP A 120 17.54 -17.90 17.32
N ALA A 121 16.96 -18.42 16.25
CA ALA A 121 17.18 -19.80 15.81
C ALA A 121 18.67 -20.03 15.46
N TRP A 122 19.27 -19.11 14.71
CA TRP A 122 20.68 -19.17 14.30
C TRP A 122 21.64 -19.16 15.50
N PHE A 123 21.49 -18.19 16.41
CA PHE A 123 22.38 -18.09 17.58
C PHE A 123 22.08 -19.13 18.67
N GLY A 124 20.84 -19.62 18.73
CA GLY A 124 20.43 -20.65 19.69
C GLY A 124 20.84 -22.07 19.31
N GLY A 125 21.42 -22.28 18.11
CA GLY A 125 21.82 -23.59 17.62
C GLY A 125 20.64 -24.53 17.34
N TRP A 126 19.53 -23.97 16.87
CA TRP A 126 18.31 -24.72 16.55
C TRP A 126 18.37 -25.42 15.21
#